data_AF-A0A1W0WJZ5-F1
#
_entry.id   AF-A0A1W0WJZ5-F1
#
_cell.length_a   1.000
_cell.length_b   1.000
_cell.length_c   1.000
_cell.angle_alpha   90.00
_cell.angle_beta   90.00
_cell.angle_gamma   90.00
#
_symmetry.space_group_name_H-M   'P 1'
#
loop_
_entity.id
_entity.type
_entity.pdbx_description
1 polymer ?
#
loop_
_entity_poly.entity_id
_entity_poly.type
_entity_poly.pdbx_seq_one_letter_code
_entity_poly.pdbx_strand_id
1 'polypeptide(L)' 'MALAGKAVARVVRRCQDSKESHELDLSNCILKSFPDAVYFLLRNFRIESVMLEQNQIARLPAKFFFNFQHLTV' A
#
# COMPACT_ATOMS: atom_id res chain seq x y z
N MET A 1 4.01 17.56 -16.50
CA MET A 1 3.41 17.54 -15.15
C MET A 1 2.57 16.27 -14.96
N ALA A 2 3.19 15.12 -14.65
CA ALA A 2 2.44 13.88 -14.38
C ALA A 2 3.20 12.94 -13.41
N LEU A 3 3.59 13.44 -12.23
CA LEU A 3 4.22 12.58 -11.21
C LEU A 3 3.19 11.69 -10.50
N ALA A 4 1.93 12.13 -10.39
CA ALA A 4 0.88 11.37 -9.69
C ALA A 4 0.57 10.02 -10.38
N GLY A 5 0.52 9.97 -11.71
CA GLY A 5 0.21 8.74 -12.44
C GLY A 5 1.28 7.65 -12.31
N LYS A 6 2.57 8.05 -12.29
CA LYS A 6 3.68 7.09 -12.15
C LYS A 6 3.76 6.48 -10.76
N ALA A 7 3.50 7.27 -9.72
CA ALA A 7 3.46 6.78 -8.35
C ALA A 7 2.33 5.75 -8.17
N VAL A 8 1.13 6.06 -8.66
CA VAL A 8 -0.03 5.16 -8.60
C VAL A 8 0.22 3.89 -9.40
N ALA A 9 0.74 3.97 -10.62
CA ALA A 9 1.04 2.79 -11.43
C ALA A 9 2.07 1.85 -10.75
N ARG A 10 3.09 2.40 -10.08
CA ARG A 10 4.05 1.61 -9.28
C ARG A 10 3.34 0.91 -8.12
N VAL A 11 2.52 1.62 -7.37
CA VAL A 11 1.76 1.07 -6.23
C VAL A 11 0.85 -0.07 -6.69
N VAL A 12 0.12 0.08 -7.79
CA VAL A 12 -0.76 -0.96 -8.35
C VAL A 12 0.02 -2.22 -8.70
N ARG A 13 1.18 -2.06 -9.34
CA ARG A 13 2.02 -3.20 -9.72
C ARG A 13 2.57 -3.91 -8.48
N ARG A 14 3.04 -3.18 -7.47
CA ARG A 14 3.49 -3.75 -6.20
C ARG A 14 2.37 -4.45 -5.44
N CYS A 15 1.14 -3.92 -5.46
CA CYS A 15 -0.04 -4.60 -4.94
C CYS A 15 -0.38 -5.89 -5.70
N GLN A 16 0.00 -6.02 -6.98
CA GLN A 16 -0.18 -7.26 -7.72
C GLN A 16 0.89 -8.27 -7.36
N ASP A 17 2.14 -7.84 -7.25
CA ASP A 17 3.27 -8.69 -6.80
C ASP A 17 3.02 -9.21 -5.36
N SER A 18 2.45 -8.36 -4.49
CA SER A 18 2.10 -8.72 -3.12
C SER A 18 0.99 -9.77 -3.01
N LYS A 19 0.26 -10.07 -4.09
CA LYS A 19 -0.77 -11.12 -4.06
C LYS A 19 -0.17 -12.50 -3.92
N GLU A 20 1.03 -12.68 -4.45
CA GLU A 20 1.73 -13.97 -4.46
C GLU A 20 2.64 -14.07 -3.24
N SER A 21 3.29 -12.96 -2.86
CA SER A 21 4.21 -12.94 -1.71
C SER A 21 3.55 -12.67 -0.37
N HIS A 22 2.29 -12.20 -0.34
CA HIS A 22 1.59 -11.69 0.85
C HIS A 22 2.25 -10.46 1.51
N GLU A 23 3.31 -9.92 0.91
CA GLU A 23 4.04 -8.75 1.39
C GLU A 23 3.84 -7.56 0.46
N LEU A 24 3.30 -6.47 0.99
CA LEU A 24 3.03 -5.25 0.24
C LEU A 24 4.17 -4.24 0.40
N ASP A 25 5.04 -4.15 -0.60
CA ASP A 25 6.10 -3.14 -0.63
C ASP A 25 5.65 -1.86 -1.37
N LEU A 26 5.36 -0.81 -0.60
CA LEU A 26 5.08 0.55 -1.09
C LEU A 26 6.21 1.53 -0.79
N SER A 27 7.42 1.03 -0.60
CA SER A 27 8.56 1.86 -0.23
C SER A 27 8.94 2.83 -1.35
N ASN A 28 9.38 4.03 -0.97
CA ASN A 28 9.82 5.09 -1.88
C ASN A 28 8.75 5.47 -2.93
N CYS A 29 7.50 5.60 -2.49
CA CYS A 29 6.38 6.03 -3.31
C CYS A 29 5.95 7.49 -3.06
N ILE A 30 6.60 8.19 -2.12
CA ILE A 30 6.32 9.59 -1.76
C ILE A 30 4.81 9.78 -1.44
N LEU A 31 4.18 8.73 -0.90
CA LEU A 31 2.77 8.75 -0.56
C LEU A 31 2.57 9.71 0.61
N LYS A 32 1.72 10.73 0.44
CA LYS A 32 1.31 11.61 1.55
C LYS A 32 0.28 10.94 2.47
N SER A 33 -0.48 10.00 1.93
CA SER A 33 -1.49 9.22 2.62
C SER A 33 -1.68 7.88 1.91
N PHE A 34 -2.28 6.91 2.61
CA PHE A 34 -2.62 5.63 2.02
C PHE A 34 -3.80 5.80 1.03
N PRO A 35 -3.63 5.52 -0.27
CA PRO A 35 -4.66 5.79 -1.29
C PRO A 35 -5.84 4.83 -1.18
N ASP A 36 -7.06 5.32 -1.45
CA ASP A 36 -8.26 4.48 -1.43
C ASP A 36 -8.29 3.38 -2.50
N ALA A 37 -7.65 3.64 -3.64
CA ALA A 37 -7.47 2.64 -4.69
C ALA A 37 -6.69 1.42 -4.21
N VAL A 38 -5.76 1.59 -3.25
CA VAL A 38 -4.98 0.48 -2.68
C VAL A 38 -5.85 -0.42 -1.81
N TYR A 39 -6.74 0.16 -1.00
CA TYR A 39 -7.74 -0.62 -0.26
C TYR A 39 -8.62 -1.42 -1.21
N PHE A 40 -9.10 -0.80 -2.30
CA PHE A 40 -9.90 -1.49 -3.30
C PHE A 40 -9.16 -2.67 -3.94
N LEU A 41 -7.87 -2.48 -4.24
CA LEU A 41 -7.03 -3.53 -4.84
C LEU A 41 -6.75 -4.66 -3.86
N LEU A 42 -6.59 -4.35 -2.57
CA LEU A 42 -6.19 -5.30 -1.54
C LEU A 42 -7.38 -5.91 -0.77
N ARG A 43 -8.62 -5.44 -0.99
CA ARG A 43 -9.81 -5.88 -0.25
C ARG A 43 -10.06 -7.40 -0.24
N ASN A 44 -9.56 -8.10 -1.25
CA ASN A 44 -9.72 -9.54 -1.43
C ASN A 44 -8.41 -10.31 -1.20
N PHE A 45 -7.34 -9.64 -0.79
CA PHE A 45 -6.02 -10.22 -0.63
C PHE A 45 -5.61 -10.19 0.83
N ARG A 46 -5.03 -11.30 1.29
CA ARG A 46 -4.48 -11.40 2.63
C ARG A 46 -3.05 -10.89 2.59
N ILE A 47 -2.82 -9.73 3.19
CA ILE A 47 -1.50 -9.12 3.31
C ILE A 47 -1.02 -9.32 4.75
N GLU A 48 0.20 -9.84 4.88
CA GLU A 48 0.84 -10.20 6.15
C GLU A 48 1.94 -9.22 6.54
N SER A 49 2.55 -8.54 5.56
CA SER A 49 3.56 -7.50 5.80
C SER A 49 3.32 -6.31 4.88
N VAL A 50 3.59 -5.10 5.37
CA VAL A 50 3.48 -3.85 4.60
C VAL A 50 4.73 -3.01 4.84
N MET A 51 5.49 -2.74 3.78
CA MET A 51 6.63 -1.83 3.81
C MET A 51 6.20 -0.46 3.29
N LEU A 52 6.35 0.56 4.13
CA LEU A 52 5.98 1.95 3.83
C LEU A 52 7.17 2.90 3.93
N GLU A 53 8.38 2.36 3.87
CA GLU A 53 9.61 3.11 4.02
C GLU A 53 9.75 4.21 2.97
N GLN A 54 10.42 5.31 3.32
CA GLN A 54 10.64 6.44 2.39
C GLN A 54 9.35 6.99 1.76
N ASN A 55 8.22 6.90 2.46
CA ASN A 55 7.01 7.66 2.12
C ASN A 55 6.89 8.92 2.98
N GLN A 56 5.95 9.79 2.59
CA GLN A 56 5.59 10.99 3.35
C GLN A 56 4.28 10.78 4.13
N ILE A 57 4.00 9.54 4.54
CA ILE A 57 2.76 9.19 5.25
C ILE A 57 2.89 9.71 6.67
N ALA A 58 2.25 10.85 6.93
CA ALA A 58 2.28 11.44 8.27
C ALA A 58 1.44 10.64 9.28
N ARG A 59 0.35 10.01 8.82
CA ARG A 59 -0.55 9.18 9.64
C ARG A 59 -1.20 8.10 8.79
N LEU A 60 -1.24 6.88 9.34
CA LEU A 60 -2.08 5.81 8.82
C LEU A 60 -3.49 5.96 9.39
N PRO A 61 -4.54 5.96 8.55
CA PRO A 61 -5.91 6.07 9.04
C PRO A 61 -6.33 4.76 9.73
N ALA A 62 -7.26 4.81 10.70
CA ALA A 62 -7.71 3.62 11.44
C ALA A 62 -8.25 2.49 10.53
N LYS A 63 -8.85 2.86 9.40
CA LYS A 63 -9.29 1.92 8.35
C LYS A 63 -8.15 1.04 7.81
N PHE A 64 -6.91 1.50 7.88
CA PHE A 64 -5.74 0.73 7.49
C PHE A 64 -5.65 -0.53 8.34
N PHE A 65 -5.57 -0.38 9.66
CA PHE A 65 -5.51 -1.49 10.60
C PHE A 65 -6.75 -2.39 10.54
N PHE A 66 -7.91 -1.82 10.18
CA PHE A 66 -9.15 -2.59 10.02
C PHE A 66 -9.18 -3.46 8.75
N ASN A 67 -8.54 -3.03 7.66
CA ASN A 67 -8.42 -3.83 6.44
C ASN A 67 -7.25 -4.81 6.52
N PHE A 68 -6.18 -4.41 7.20
CA PHE A 68 -4.95 -5.18 7.33
C PHE A 68 -4.82 -5.81 8.73
N GLN A 69 -5.85 -6.56 9.14
CA GLN A 69 -5.87 -7.22 10.46
C GLN A 69 -4.86 -8.36 10.59
N HIS A 70 -4.35 -8.86 9.47
CA HIS A 70 -3.37 -9.95 9.43
C HIS A 70 -1.92 -9.46 9.37
N LEU A 71 -1.68 -8.15 9.52
CA LEU A 71 -0.32 -7.64 9.57
C LEU A 71 0.42 -8.21 10.77
N THR A 72 1.54 -8.84 10.47
CA THR A 72 2.54 -9.24 11.44
C THR A 72 3.45 -8.04 11.72
N VAL A 73 3.79 -7.86 12.99
CA VAL A 73 4.64 -6.78 13.51
C VAL A 73 6.10 -7.20 13.51
#